data_AF-A0A969THE9-F1
#
_entry.id   AF-A0A969THE9-F1
#
_cell.length_a   1.000
_cell.length_b   1.000
_cell.length_c   1.000
_cell.angle_alpha   90.00
_cell.angle_beta   90.00
_cell.angle_gamma   90.00
#
_symmetry.space_group_name_H-M   'P 1'
#
loop_
_entity.id
_entity.type
_entity.pdbx_description
1 polymer ?
#
loop_
_entity_poly.entity_id
_entity_poly.type
_entity_poly.pdbx_seq_one_letter_code
_entity_poly.pdbx_strand_id
1 'polypeptide(L)'
;MTHRPGGELSSRPLHLIWICDCSGSMSLAGKMDALNQAIREALPHMQAVAAQNPNAQLLMRVLTFAHGAVWHVPQAIEIERFIWRDLVAEPLQPASVHADVMFLVDTSGSMVHEIETIKQGCVDFAQHVISTGAHVRLGLIGFDIGGHQGAADPAYQVHSLSNYTIGVWHLADPQDFQRNIAVLTPGLFGGSGSYLANADTVDIFPYVGRTFEGPLTQRIVDTVRTLVGQPRQERHLLVISDELGDTSGLDAIVTQLRRDRVTAHVVGVPGANSAHELLARRTGGTFWDITQARDPQTFRQLFDTIALSLAREVARTLTSGAVSAGSDMGQALQMLAEQLDIPPMHERALPPVLVLVSDGHPTDDVQVGLDALMQRPWGRKAVRLAIAIGKDADSGILERFIATPSIQPLRANNPEALLQHLRWVSTAVLRAASAPATQPLGEDTLTSNVPIPSDTSTGTGVGGPGDVW
;
A
#
# COMPACT_ATOMS: atom_id res chain seq x y z
N MET A 1 9.46 66.66 12.56
CA MET A 1 9.63 65.20 12.68
C MET A 1 9.16 64.59 11.38
N THR A 2 10.11 64.22 10.53
CA THR A 2 9.90 63.72 9.16
C THR A 2 9.35 62.30 9.22
N HIS A 3 8.14 62.14 8.69
CA HIS A 3 7.50 60.85 8.42
C HIS A 3 8.41 60.05 7.48
N ARG A 4 9.01 58.95 7.95
CA ARG A 4 9.74 58.02 7.09
C ARG A 4 8.70 57.15 6.38
N PRO A 5 8.61 57.16 5.03
CA PRO A 5 7.72 56.27 4.31
C PRO A 5 8.41 54.91 4.17
N GLY A 6 8.17 54.04 5.14
CA GLY A 6 8.46 52.62 5.06
C GLY A 6 7.30 51.93 5.78
N GLY A 7 6.38 51.33 5.03
CA GLY A 7 5.31 50.52 5.61
C GLY A 7 5.91 49.42 6.49
N GLU A 8 5.17 48.97 7.50
CA GLU A 8 5.56 47.82 8.33
C GLU A 8 6.10 46.69 7.42
N LEU A 9 7.26 46.14 7.77
CA LEU A 9 7.81 44.96 7.12
C LEU A 9 6.78 43.83 7.28
N SER A 10 5.94 43.63 6.27
CA SER A 10 4.90 42.60 6.26
C SER A 10 5.59 41.24 6.22
N SER A 11 5.69 40.56 7.36
CA SER A 11 6.17 39.18 7.44
C SER A 11 5.29 38.28 6.58
N ARG A 12 5.91 37.45 5.73
CA ARG A 12 5.19 36.50 4.89
C ARG A 12 5.02 35.17 5.63
N PRO A 13 3.83 34.56 5.66
CA PRO A 13 3.64 33.28 6.31
C PRO A 13 4.39 32.17 5.55
N LEU A 14 5.20 31.40 6.25
CA LEU A 14 5.81 30.16 5.78
C LEU A 14 5.18 28.99 6.55
N HIS A 15 4.43 28.15 5.85
CA HIS A 15 3.82 26.97 6.47
C HIS A 15 4.78 25.78 6.42
N LEU A 16 5.12 25.24 7.59
CA LEU A 16 5.74 23.93 7.76
C LEU A 16 4.66 22.94 8.21
N ILE A 17 4.45 21.89 7.42
CA ILE A 17 3.45 20.87 7.70
C ILE A 17 4.14 19.52 7.80
N TRP A 18 4.09 18.94 9.00
CA TRP A 18 4.47 17.56 9.24
C TRP A 18 3.29 16.65 8.88
N ILE A 19 3.54 15.64 8.07
CA ILE A 19 2.58 14.61 7.68
C ILE A 19 3.14 13.31 8.26
N CYS A 20 2.61 12.89 9.40
CA CYS A 20 3.21 11.82 10.19
C CYS A 20 2.35 10.56 10.16
N ASP A 21 2.97 9.47 9.76
CA ASP A 21 2.43 8.14 9.88
C ASP A 21 2.28 7.76 11.37
N CYS A 22 1.08 7.38 11.75
CA CYS A 22 0.72 6.90 13.08
C CYS A 22 0.09 5.50 13.00
N SER A 23 0.33 4.76 11.91
CA SER A 23 -0.15 3.39 11.77
C SER A 23 0.47 2.45 12.80
N GLY A 24 -0.10 1.26 12.95
CA GLY A 24 0.36 0.27 13.92
C GLY A 24 1.81 -0.16 13.74
N SER A 25 2.38 -0.10 12.52
CA SER A 25 3.81 -0.39 12.31
C SER A 25 4.73 0.61 13.04
N MET A 26 4.27 1.84 13.25
CA MET A 26 5.01 2.87 13.99
C MET A 26 5.05 2.62 15.49
N SER A 27 4.18 1.73 16.02
CA SER A 27 4.24 1.27 17.42
C SER A 27 5.38 0.28 17.68
N LEU A 28 6.00 -0.27 16.62
CA LEU A 28 7.04 -1.28 16.72
C LEU A 28 8.42 -0.64 16.93
N ALA A 29 9.31 -1.39 17.62
CA ALA A 29 10.73 -1.06 17.78
C ALA A 29 11.05 0.37 18.27
N GLY A 30 10.11 1.00 18.98
CA GLY A 30 10.26 2.38 19.47
C GLY A 30 10.28 3.45 18.37
N LYS A 31 9.81 3.15 17.16
CA LYS A 31 9.78 4.11 16.02
C LYS A 31 9.03 5.39 16.39
N MET A 32 7.82 5.28 16.98
CA MET A 32 7.02 6.44 17.40
C MET A 32 7.69 7.25 18.52
N ASP A 33 8.31 6.58 19.49
CA ASP A 33 9.03 7.26 20.58
C ASP A 33 10.22 8.06 20.05
N ALA A 34 10.98 7.47 19.13
CA ALA A 34 12.10 8.13 18.48
C ALA A 34 11.66 9.31 17.62
N LEU A 35 10.54 9.20 16.89
CA LEU A 35 9.95 10.31 16.15
C LEU A 35 9.56 11.46 17.07
N ASN A 36 8.84 11.16 18.16
CA ASN A 36 8.45 12.15 19.16
C ASN A 36 9.66 12.84 19.79
N GLN A 37 10.68 12.07 20.19
CA GLN A 37 11.91 12.62 20.73
C GLN A 37 12.60 13.54 19.72
N ALA A 38 12.76 13.08 18.49
CA ALA A 38 13.49 13.82 17.48
C ALA A 38 12.79 15.12 17.06
N ILE A 39 11.45 15.15 17.02
CA ILE A 39 10.70 16.39 16.79
C ILE A 39 10.90 17.38 17.95
N ARG A 40 10.83 16.92 19.21
CA ARG A 40 11.10 17.79 20.37
C ARG A 40 12.49 18.39 20.31
N GLU A 41 13.49 17.62 19.93
CA GLU A 41 14.87 18.09 19.78
C GLU A 41 15.04 19.05 18.60
N ALA A 42 14.23 18.92 17.55
CA ALA A 42 14.27 19.81 16.40
C ALA A 42 13.60 21.18 16.66
N LEU A 43 12.63 21.26 17.58
CA LEU A 43 11.87 22.49 17.86
C LEU A 43 12.73 23.72 18.22
N PRO A 44 13.70 23.65 19.15
CA PRO A 44 14.54 24.80 19.46
C PRO A 44 15.33 25.32 18.23
N HIS A 45 15.69 24.41 17.32
CA HIS A 45 16.38 24.79 16.09
C HIS A 45 15.45 25.54 15.11
N MET A 46 14.20 25.11 14.97
CA MET A 46 13.21 25.83 14.16
C MET A 46 12.92 27.22 14.73
N GLN A 47 12.78 27.33 16.05
CA GLN A 47 12.61 28.62 16.75
C GLN A 47 13.79 29.55 16.51
N ALA A 48 15.02 29.03 16.54
CA ALA A 48 16.21 29.82 16.23
C ALA A 48 16.23 30.29 14.75
N VAL A 49 15.76 29.47 13.81
CA VAL A 49 15.63 29.88 12.39
C VAL A 49 14.60 31.00 12.23
N ALA A 50 13.44 30.89 12.88
CA ALA A 50 12.41 31.92 12.82
C ALA A 50 12.88 33.25 13.45
N ALA A 51 13.55 33.19 14.60
CA ALA A 51 14.12 34.37 15.25
C ALA A 51 15.20 35.08 14.39
N GLN A 52 15.89 34.34 13.52
CA GLN A 52 16.90 34.88 12.61
C GLN A 52 16.31 35.42 11.30
N ASN A 53 15.02 35.19 11.02
CA ASN A 53 14.37 35.63 9.79
C ASN A 53 13.08 36.42 10.04
N PRO A 54 13.18 37.73 10.36
CA PRO A 54 12.02 38.57 10.67
C PRO A 54 11.07 38.80 9.49
N ASN A 55 11.48 38.46 8.26
CA ASN A 55 10.66 38.63 7.06
C ASN A 55 9.71 37.44 6.81
N ALA A 56 9.86 36.34 7.57
CA ALA A 56 9.05 35.13 7.45
C ALA A 56 8.41 34.79 8.80
N GLN A 57 7.10 34.56 8.81
CA GLN A 57 6.38 34.04 9.97
C GLN A 57 6.28 32.52 9.83
N LEU A 58 7.05 31.77 10.61
CA LEU A 58 7.04 30.31 10.54
C LEU A 58 5.82 29.75 11.30
N LEU A 59 4.91 29.14 10.54
CA LEU A 59 3.68 28.54 11.04
C LEU A 59 3.78 27.02 10.94
N MET A 60 3.55 26.32 12.05
CA MET A 60 3.60 24.87 12.13
C MET A 60 2.20 24.26 12.21
N ARG A 61 2.01 23.17 11.47
CA ARG A 61 0.85 22.28 11.57
C ARG A 61 1.32 20.83 11.51
N VAL A 62 0.47 19.93 12.01
CA VAL A 62 0.75 18.50 12.05
C VAL A 62 -0.51 17.78 11.59
N LEU A 63 -0.39 17.04 10.50
CA LEU A 63 -1.36 16.10 10.00
C LEU A 63 -0.87 14.69 10.33
N THR A 64 -1.74 13.85 10.82
CA THR A 64 -1.43 12.45 11.13
C THR A 64 -2.32 11.54 10.33
N PHE A 65 -1.81 10.37 9.96
CA PHE A 65 -2.60 9.36 9.24
C PHE A 65 -2.27 7.95 9.73
N ALA A 66 -3.29 7.09 9.72
CA ALA A 66 -3.27 5.68 10.06
C ALA A 66 -4.50 5.06 9.36
N HIS A 67 -5.48 4.49 10.06
CA HIS A 67 -6.80 4.25 9.46
C HIS A 67 -7.61 5.56 9.43
N GLY A 68 -7.51 6.25 8.30
CA GLY A 68 -7.93 7.62 8.11
C GLY A 68 -6.85 8.64 8.48
N ALA A 69 -7.18 9.92 8.26
CA ALA A 69 -6.29 11.05 8.52
C ALA A 69 -6.99 12.13 9.35
N VAL A 70 -6.23 12.75 10.25
CA VAL A 70 -6.73 13.81 11.15
C VAL A 70 -5.67 14.87 11.38
N TRP A 71 -6.11 16.12 11.55
CA TRP A 71 -5.21 17.20 11.96
C TRP A 71 -4.93 17.10 13.46
N HIS A 72 -3.75 16.62 13.83
CA HIS A 72 -3.26 16.67 15.22
C HIS A 72 -3.07 18.10 15.72
N VAL A 73 -2.62 18.99 14.82
CA VAL A 73 -2.58 20.44 15.05
C VAL A 73 -3.35 21.13 13.92
N PRO A 74 -4.67 21.37 14.08
CA PRO A 74 -5.54 21.87 13.02
C PRO A 74 -5.30 23.34 12.68
N GLN A 75 -4.90 24.15 13.65
CA GLN A 75 -4.61 25.58 13.43
C GLN A 75 -3.13 25.78 13.09
N ALA A 76 -2.84 26.75 12.25
CA ALA A 76 -1.47 27.18 11.97
C ALA A 76 -0.93 27.96 13.19
N ILE A 77 0.02 27.37 13.92
CA ILE A 77 0.58 27.95 15.15
C ILE A 77 1.99 28.49 14.86
N GLU A 78 2.29 29.72 15.29
CA GLU A 78 3.65 30.27 15.25
C GLU A 78 4.63 29.37 16.01
N ILE A 79 5.80 29.10 15.43
CA ILE A 79 6.77 28.15 16.01
C ILE A 79 7.21 28.53 17.43
N GLU A 80 7.22 29.82 17.77
CA GLU A 80 7.57 30.36 19.08
C GLU A 80 6.57 29.96 20.16
N ARG A 81 5.32 29.69 19.77
CA ARG A 81 4.22 29.27 20.65
C ARG A 81 3.89 27.79 20.51
N PHE A 82 4.50 27.11 19.55
CA PHE A 82 4.22 25.73 19.26
C PHE A 82 4.77 24.83 20.38
N ILE A 83 3.91 23.94 20.89
CA ILE A 83 4.27 22.94 21.88
C ILE A 83 3.99 21.58 21.26
N TRP A 84 5.02 20.73 21.19
CA TRP A 84 4.85 19.36 20.72
C TRP A 84 3.94 18.58 21.68
N ARG A 85 2.90 18.00 21.13
CA ARG A 85 2.12 16.95 21.77
C ARG A 85 2.48 15.66 21.08
N ASP A 86 2.88 14.68 21.86
CA ASP A 86 3.32 13.41 21.33
C ASP A 86 2.25 12.79 20.42
N LEU A 87 2.74 12.27 19.30
CA LEU A 87 1.98 11.38 18.47
C LEU A 87 1.89 10.01 19.14
N VAL A 88 0.77 9.35 18.92
CA VAL A 88 0.52 8.00 19.40
C VAL A 88 0.22 7.17 18.17
N ALA A 89 1.01 6.12 17.96
CA ALA A 89 0.70 5.14 16.93
C ALA A 89 -0.58 4.40 17.32
N GLU A 90 -1.43 4.08 16.35
CA GLU A 90 -2.55 3.19 16.57
C GLU A 90 -2.05 1.88 17.18
N PRO A 91 -2.75 1.35 18.20
CA PRO A 91 -2.38 0.06 18.72
C PRO A 91 -2.57 -0.97 17.61
N LEU A 92 -1.65 -1.92 17.52
CA LEU A 92 -1.91 -3.11 16.74
C LEU A 92 -3.16 -3.79 17.33
N GLN A 93 -4.13 -4.17 16.48
CA GLN A 93 -5.39 -4.80 16.87
C GLN A 93 -5.30 -6.32 16.91
N PRO A 94 -5.64 -7.05 17.98
CA PRO A 94 -5.39 -8.49 18.08
C PRO A 94 -5.82 -9.30 16.84
N ALA A 95 -4.98 -10.22 16.37
CA ALA A 95 -5.19 -11.03 15.18
C ALA A 95 -6.36 -12.01 15.40
N SER A 96 -7.58 -11.54 15.23
CA SER A 96 -8.78 -12.36 15.09
C SER A 96 -9.30 -12.40 13.66
N VAL A 97 -8.57 -11.81 12.71
CA VAL A 97 -8.82 -12.02 11.29
C VAL A 97 -8.24 -13.40 10.96
N HIS A 98 -8.98 -14.22 10.22
CA HIS A 98 -8.42 -15.35 9.50
C HIS A 98 -8.58 -14.98 8.03
N ALA A 99 -7.55 -15.18 7.21
CA ALA A 99 -7.68 -14.98 5.77
C ALA A 99 -7.93 -16.33 5.08
N ASP A 100 -8.80 -16.34 4.08
CA ASP A 100 -8.94 -17.45 3.17
C ASP A 100 -8.38 -17.06 1.81
N VAL A 101 -7.51 -17.90 1.28
CA VAL A 101 -6.96 -17.73 -0.07
C VAL A 101 -7.38 -18.92 -0.92
N MET A 102 -8.05 -18.65 -2.03
CA MET A 102 -8.47 -19.65 -3.01
C MET A 102 -7.63 -19.48 -4.28
N PHE A 103 -7.02 -20.55 -4.74
CA PHE A 103 -6.36 -20.59 -6.05
C PHE A 103 -7.34 -21.12 -7.08
N LEU A 104 -7.63 -20.34 -8.13
CA LEU A 104 -8.40 -20.78 -9.29
C LEU A 104 -7.43 -20.96 -10.45
N VAL A 105 -7.09 -22.21 -10.74
CA VAL A 105 -5.98 -22.58 -11.63
C VAL A 105 -6.54 -23.18 -12.91
N ASP A 106 -6.18 -22.56 -14.01
CA ASP A 106 -6.34 -23.10 -15.35
C ASP A 106 -5.51 -24.37 -15.51
N THR A 107 -6.17 -25.46 -15.84
CA THR A 107 -5.53 -26.78 -16.03
C THR A 107 -5.50 -27.23 -17.50
N SER A 108 -5.75 -26.31 -18.43
CA SER A 108 -5.78 -26.58 -19.86
C SER A 108 -4.45 -27.11 -20.42
N GLY A 109 -4.51 -27.65 -21.63
CA GLY A 109 -3.36 -28.24 -22.31
C GLY A 109 -2.24 -27.23 -22.62
N SER A 110 -2.53 -25.93 -22.67
CA SER A 110 -1.52 -24.88 -22.85
C SER A 110 -0.63 -24.73 -21.62
N MET A 111 -1.14 -25.04 -20.43
CA MET A 111 -0.47 -24.88 -19.13
C MET A 111 0.43 -26.07 -18.74
N VAL A 112 0.68 -27.03 -19.65
CA VAL A 112 1.42 -28.28 -19.35
C VAL A 112 2.85 -28.01 -18.87
N HIS A 113 3.49 -26.92 -19.33
CA HIS A 113 4.86 -26.59 -18.97
C HIS A 113 4.94 -25.72 -17.71
N GLU A 114 3.85 -25.04 -17.37
CA GLU A 114 3.71 -24.05 -16.32
C GLU A 114 3.20 -24.69 -15.02
N ILE A 115 2.39 -25.75 -15.11
CA ILE A 115 1.67 -26.33 -13.96
C ILE A 115 2.59 -26.71 -12.79
N GLU A 116 3.77 -27.28 -13.06
CA GLU A 116 4.69 -27.71 -12.00
C GLU A 116 5.31 -26.50 -11.32
N THR A 117 5.52 -25.41 -12.06
CA THR A 117 5.98 -24.14 -11.49
C THR A 117 4.87 -23.46 -10.68
N ILE A 118 3.61 -23.54 -11.13
CA ILE A 118 2.45 -23.06 -10.36
C ILE A 118 2.31 -23.85 -9.06
N LYS A 119 2.39 -25.18 -9.13
CA LYS A 119 2.34 -26.05 -7.94
C LYS A 119 3.45 -25.70 -6.96
N GLN A 120 4.68 -25.53 -7.44
CA GLN A 120 5.78 -25.10 -6.60
C GLN A 120 5.54 -23.70 -6.00
N GLY A 121 5.02 -22.75 -6.76
CA GLY A 121 4.68 -21.41 -6.25
C GLY A 121 3.60 -21.45 -5.17
N CYS A 122 2.57 -22.28 -5.33
CA CYS A 122 1.55 -22.52 -4.31
C CYS A 122 2.14 -23.17 -3.04
N VAL A 123 3.10 -24.10 -3.18
CA VAL A 123 3.83 -24.70 -2.05
C VAL A 123 4.70 -23.65 -1.35
N ASP A 124 5.44 -22.85 -2.11
CA ASP A 124 6.31 -21.79 -1.57
C ASP A 124 5.48 -20.73 -0.82
N PHE A 125 4.31 -20.35 -1.36
CA PHE A 125 3.33 -19.51 -0.66
C PHE A 125 2.84 -20.14 0.65
N ALA A 126 2.44 -21.41 0.62
CA ALA A 126 1.97 -22.11 1.82
C ALA A 126 3.08 -22.18 2.90
N GLN A 127 4.33 -22.42 2.51
CA GLN A 127 5.46 -22.41 3.42
C GLN A 127 5.76 -21.01 3.99
N HIS A 128 5.59 -19.97 3.18
CA HIS A 128 5.71 -18.60 3.67
C HIS A 128 4.63 -18.30 4.74
N VAL A 129 3.38 -18.66 4.48
CA VAL A 129 2.28 -18.56 5.46
C VAL A 129 2.61 -19.32 6.74
N ILE A 130 3.15 -20.54 6.65
CA ILE A 130 3.56 -21.33 7.82
C ILE A 130 4.67 -20.61 8.59
N SER A 131 5.72 -20.15 7.90
CA SER A 131 6.88 -19.51 8.54
C SER A 131 6.53 -18.18 9.22
N THR A 132 5.51 -17.47 8.72
CA THR A 132 5.02 -16.22 9.30
C THR A 132 4.10 -16.43 10.49
N GLY A 133 3.54 -17.64 10.66
CA GLY A 133 2.53 -17.92 11.70
C GLY A 133 1.17 -17.29 11.41
N ALA A 134 0.93 -16.86 10.17
CA ALA A 134 -0.33 -16.26 9.75
C ALA A 134 -1.45 -17.31 9.76
N HIS A 135 -2.62 -16.93 10.29
CA HIS A 135 -3.78 -17.82 10.41
C HIS A 135 -4.60 -17.85 9.11
N VAL A 136 -4.04 -18.50 8.08
CA VAL A 136 -4.61 -18.55 6.72
C VAL A 136 -5.07 -19.96 6.37
N ARG A 137 -6.21 -20.09 5.68
CA ARG A 137 -6.62 -21.34 5.03
C ARG A 137 -6.48 -21.21 3.52
N LEU A 138 -6.06 -22.30 2.89
CA LEU A 138 -5.78 -22.35 1.46
C LEU A 138 -6.72 -23.34 0.79
N GLY A 139 -7.33 -22.94 -0.31
CA GLY A 139 -8.18 -23.80 -1.14
C GLY A 139 -7.75 -23.77 -2.60
N LEU A 140 -8.20 -24.75 -3.37
CA LEU A 140 -7.85 -24.89 -4.78
C LEU A 140 -9.08 -25.26 -5.61
N ILE A 141 -9.23 -24.62 -6.75
CA ILE A 141 -10.14 -25.02 -7.81
C ILE A 141 -9.33 -25.14 -9.09
N GLY A 142 -9.24 -26.35 -9.62
CA GLY A 142 -8.77 -26.58 -10.98
C GLY A 142 -9.95 -26.52 -11.94
N PHE A 143 -9.79 -25.88 -13.10
CA PHE A 143 -10.84 -25.80 -14.10
C PHE A 143 -10.28 -25.92 -15.52
N ASP A 144 -11.10 -26.47 -16.42
CA ASP A 144 -10.79 -26.64 -17.83
C ASP A 144 -12.08 -26.97 -18.61
N ILE A 145 -12.06 -26.74 -19.92
CA ILE A 145 -13.06 -27.27 -20.83
C ILE A 145 -12.72 -28.73 -21.14
N GLY A 146 -13.65 -29.60 -20.79
CA GLY A 146 -13.53 -31.03 -20.99
C GLY A 146 -14.12 -31.78 -19.81
N GLY A 147 -13.92 -33.10 -19.81
CA GLY A 147 -14.35 -33.97 -18.72
C GLY A 147 -13.18 -34.35 -17.82
N HIS A 148 -13.47 -34.75 -16.58
CA HIS A 148 -12.48 -35.29 -15.65
C HIS A 148 -11.81 -36.55 -16.21
N GLN A 149 -10.47 -36.54 -16.27
CA GLN A 149 -9.64 -37.62 -16.81
C GLN A 149 -8.89 -38.42 -15.73
N GLY A 150 -9.04 -38.03 -14.46
CA GLY A 150 -8.37 -38.66 -13.32
C GLY A 150 -9.16 -39.81 -12.70
N ALA A 151 -8.50 -40.58 -11.84
CA ALA A 151 -9.22 -41.46 -10.91
C ALA A 151 -9.95 -40.62 -9.86
N ALA A 152 -11.02 -41.16 -9.27
CA ALA A 152 -11.66 -40.55 -8.11
C ALA A 152 -10.65 -40.45 -6.96
N ASP A 153 -10.51 -39.26 -6.41
CA ASP A 153 -9.59 -38.95 -5.31
C ASP A 153 -10.37 -38.27 -4.18
N PRO A 154 -10.25 -38.73 -2.92
CA PRO A 154 -10.97 -38.10 -1.80
C PRO A 154 -10.52 -36.65 -1.51
N ALA A 155 -9.38 -36.20 -2.06
CA ALA A 155 -8.88 -34.84 -1.85
C ALA A 155 -9.73 -33.77 -2.53
N TYR A 156 -10.49 -34.09 -3.59
CA TYR A 156 -11.30 -33.13 -4.33
C TYR A 156 -12.63 -33.67 -4.82
N GLN A 157 -13.57 -32.75 -5.03
CA GLN A 157 -14.86 -33.04 -5.63
C GLN A 157 -14.90 -32.57 -7.07
N VAL A 158 -15.33 -33.44 -7.98
CA VAL A 158 -15.50 -33.13 -9.39
C VAL A 158 -16.91 -32.63 -9.64
N HIS A 159 -17.04 -31.52 -10.37
CA HIS A 159 -18.31 -30.99 -10.82
C HIS A 159 -18.28 -30.73 -12.32
N SER A 160 -19.22 -31.33 -13.05
CA SER A 160 -19.48 -31.01 -14.45
C SER A 160 -20.47 -29.85 -14.53
N LEU A 161 -20.06 -28.78 -15.19
CA LEU A 161 -20.83 -27.57 -15.42
C LEU A 161 -21.34 -27.53 -16.87
N SER A 162 -21.83 -26.39 -17.33
CA SER A 162 -22.32 -26.24 -18.71
C SER A 162 -21.25 -26.58 -19.76
N ASN A 163 -20.09 -25.93 -19.70
CA ASN A 163 -18.95 -26.18 -20.60
C ASN A 163 -17.64 -26.58 -19.89
N TYR A 164 -17.57 -26.37 -18.58
CA TYR A 164 -16.37 -26.62 -17.79
C TYR A 164 -16.54 -27.86 -16.90
N THR A 165 -15.43 -28.54 -16.63
CA THR A 165 -15.34 -29.40 -15.45
C THR A 165 -14.41 -28.74 -14.46
N ILE A 166 -14.78 -28.78 -13.18
CA ILE A 166 -13.96 -28.26 -12.09
C ILE A 166 -13.67 -29.36 -11.07
N GLY A 167 -12.47 -29.30 -10.48
CA GLY A 167 -12.14 -30.00 -9.25
C GLY A 167 -12.02 -29.02 -8.11
N VAL A 168 -12.73 -29.27 -7.02
CA VAL A 168 -12.78 -28.40 -5.85
C VAL A 168 -12.11 -29.09 -4.67
N TRP A 169 -11.01 -28.52 -4.21
CA TRP A 169 -10.39 -28.82 -2.92
C TRP A 169 -10.85 -27.75 -1.92
N HIS A 170 -11.45 -28.21 -0.82
CA HIS A 170 -11.90 -27.30 0.23
C HIS A 170 -10.73 -26.59 0.92
N LEU A 171 -11.05 -25.48 1.60
CA LEU A 171 -10.11 -24.76 2.46
C LEU A 171 -9.48 -25.71 3.48
N ALA A 172 -8.15 -25.77 3.48
CA ALA A 172 -7.34 -26.58 4.36
C ALA A 172 -6.27 -25.73 5.06
N ASP A 173 -5.62 -26.27 6.08
CA ASP A 173 -4.41 -25.66 6.62
C ASP A 173 -3.30 -25.67 5.55
N PRO A 174 -2.32 -24.74 5.61
CA PRO A 174 -1.24 -24.70 4.63
C PRO A 174 -0.41 -25.98 4.48
N GLN A 175 -0.31 -26.83 5.51
CA GLN A 175 0.38 -28.12 5.43
C GLN A 175 -0.45 -29.15 4.63
N ASP A 176 -1.74 -29.26 4.93
CA ASP A 176 -2.66 -30.12 4.18
C ASP A 176 -2.83 -29.64 2.73
N PHE A 177 -2.85 -28.32 2.50
CA PHE A 177 -2.93 -27.73 1.16
C PHE A 177 -1.76 -28.13 0.25
N GLN A 178 -0.54 -28.29 0.78
CA GLN A 178 0.60 -28.77 -0.01
C GLN A 178 0.36 -30.16 -0.59
N ARG A 179 -0.41 -31.02 0.10
CA ARG A 179 -0.81 -32.33 -0.42
C ARG A 179 -1.91 -32.19 -1.49
N ASN A 180 -2.84 -31.24 -1.29
CA ASN A 180 -3.92 -30.96 -2.23
C ASN A 180 -3.39 -30.45 -3.57
N ILE A 181 -2.44 -29.52 -3.58
CA ILE A 181 -1.89 -28.99 -4.83
C ILE A 181 -1.00 -30.01 -5.57
N ALA A 182 -0.40 -30.96 -4.85
CA ALA A 182 0.47 -31.98 -5.45
C ALA A 182 -0.28 -32.91 -6.43
N VAL A 183 -1.57 -33.16 -6.20
CA VAL A 183 -2.41 -34.01 -7.05
C VAL A 183 -2.95 -33.29 -8.30
N LEU A 184 -2.76 -31.97 -8.42
CA LEU A 184 -3.15 -31.23 -9.62
C LEU A 184 -2.24 -31.62 -10.79
N THR A 185 -2.83 -31.98 -11.92
CA THR A 185 -2.12 -32.30 -13.16
C THR A 185 -2.79 -31.62 -14.35
N PRO A 186 -2.06 -31.31 -15.43
CA PRO A 186 -2.66 -30.79 -16.66
C PRO A 186 -3.69 -31.74 -17.22
N GLY A 187 -4.76 -31.17 -17.74
CA GLY A 187 -5.87 -31.90 -18.33
C GLY A 187 -6.64 -32.82 -17.37
N LEU A 188 -6.42 -32.68 -16.05
CA LEU A 188 -7.16 -33.44 -15.04
C LEU A 188 -8.67 -33.22 -15.17
N PHE A 189 -9.08 -32.02 -15.58
CA PHE A 189 -10.47 -31.62 -15.76
C PHE A 189 -10.85 -31.33 -17.23
N GLY A 190 -9.96 -31.61 -18.18
CA GLY A 190 -10.22 -31.31 -19.59
C GLY A 190 -8.97 -31.21 -20.45
N GLY A 191 -8.99 -30.32 -21.44
CA GLY A 191 -7.79 -29.97 -22.20
C GLY A 191 -8.10 -29.13 -23.43
N SER A 192 -9.32 -28.61 -23.53
CA SER A 192 -9.83 -27.92 -24.73
C SER A 192 -9.81 -26.40 -24.59
N GLY A 193 -9.29 -25.88 -23.48
CA GLY A 193 -9.08 -24.46 -23.25
C GLY A 193 -9.81 -23.94 -22.01
N SER A 194 -9.56 -22.68 -21.70
CA SER A 194 -10.04 -21.98 -20.52
C SER A 194 -10.20 -20.49 -20.82
N TYR A 195 -11.43 -20.08 -21.09
CA TYR A 195 -11.72 -18.71 -21.52
C TYR A 195 -12.35 -17.92 -20.36
N LEU A 196 -11.49 -17.45 -19.45
CA LEU A 196 -11.95 -16.73 -18.27
C LEU A 196 -12.80 -15.51 -18.65
N ALA A 197 -13.93 -15.36 -17.95
CA ALA A 197 -14.93 -14.30 -18.11
C ALA A 197 -15.82 -14.36 -19.37
N ASN A 198 -15.76 -15.46 -20.14
CA ASN A 198 -16.88 -15.83 -21.01
C ASN A 198 -18.15 -16.11 -20.18
N ALA A 199 -19.31 -16.02 -20.83
CA ALA A 199 -20.60 -16.25 -20.20
C ALA A 199 -20.77 -17.65 -19.58
N ASP A 200 -20.13 -18.67 -20.14
CA ASP A 200 -20.13 -20.05 -19.66
C ASP A 200 -19.19 -20.27 -18.45
N THR A 201 -18.13 -19.47 -18.31
CA THR A 201 -17.22 -19.52 -17.16
C THR A 201 -17.85 -18.99 -15.87
N VAL A 202 -18.98 -18.26 -15.97
CA VAL A 202 -19.74 -17.74 -14.82
C VAL A 202 -20.16 -18.87 -13.86
N ASP A 203 -20.42 -20.07 -14.38
CA ASP A 203 -20.89 -21.23 -13.59
C ASP A 203 -19.89 -21.73 -12.55
N ILE A 204 -18.60 -21.36 -12.67
CA ILE A 204 -17.54 -21.72 -11.73
C ILE A 204 -17.67 -20.92 -10.42
N PHE A 205 -18.05 -19.65 -10.51
CA PHE A 205 -17.97 -18.73 -9.37
C PHE A 205 -18.93 -19.05 -8.20
N PRO A 206 -20.11 -19.65 -8.41
CA PRO A 206 -20.91 -20.24 -7.32
C PRO A 206 -20.17 -21.29 -6.48
N TYR A 207 -19.17 -21.98 -7.04
CA TYR A 207 -18.34 -22.92 -6.29
C TYR A 207 -17.21 -22.21 -5.54
N VAL A 208 -16.64 -21.14 -6.11
CA VAL A 208 -15.71 -20.25 -5.40
C VAL A 208 -16.36 -19.72 -4.12
N GLY A 209 -17.55 -19.11 -4.23
CA GLY A 209 -18.27 -18.56 -3.07
C GLY A 209 -18.60 -19.61 -2.01
N ARG A 210 -19.11 -20.78 -2.42
CA ARG A 210 -19.42 -21.89 -1.49
C ARG A 210 -18.19 -22.43 -0.77
N THR A 211 -17.04 -22.47 -1.44
CA THR A 211 -15.82 -23.00 -0.83
C THR A 211 -15.30 -22.06 0.27
N PHE A 212 -15.45 -20.73 0.10
CA PHE A 212 -15.18 -19.76 1.15
C PHE A 212 -16.14 -19.84 2.35
N GLU A 213 -17.41 -20.19 2.13
CA GLU A 213 -18.39 -20.30 3.21
C GLU A 213 -18.14 -21.50 4.14
N GLY A 214 -17.47 -22.53 3.65
CA GLY A 214 -17.21 -23.76 4.40
C GLY A 214 -18.49 -24.50 4.84
N PRO A 215 -18.38 -25.46 5.78
CA PRO A 215 -19.54 -26.19 6.31
C PRO A 215 -20.54 -25.25 7.01
N LEU A 216 -21.80 -25.67 7.15
CA LEU A 216 -22.86 -24.89 7.82
C LEU A 216 -22.43 -24.36 9.21
N THR A 217 -21.65 -25.11 9.95
CA THR A 217 -21.11 -24.72 11.27
C THR A 217 -20.22 -23.47 11.17
N GLN A 218 -19.39 -23.34 10.13
CA GLN A 218 -18.55 -22.18 9.90
C GLN A 218 -19.40 -20.95 9.55
N ARG A 219 -20.43 -21.14 8.71
CA ARG A 219 -21.38 -20.07 8.34
C ARG A 219 -22.09 -19.47 9.55
N ILE A 220 -22.44 -20.31 10.53
CA ILE A 220 -23.03 -19.87 11.81
C ILE A 220 -22.00 -19.05 12.60
N VAL A 221 -20.76 -19.53 12.71
CA VAL A 221 -19.68 -18.80 13.41
C VAL A 221 -19.45 -17.42 12.78
N ASP A 222 -19.36 -17.32 11.45
CA ASP A 222 -19.11 -16.06 10.75
C ASP A 222 -20.28 -15.08 10.89
N THR A 223 -21.51 -15.61 10.92
CA THR A 223 -22.72 -14.82 11.19
C THR A 223 -22.70 -14.27 12.61
N VAL A 224 -22.37 -15.10 13.60
CA VAL A 224 -22.26 -14.66 15.00
C VAL A 224 -21.16 -13.62 15.17
N ARG A 225 -19.97 -13.83 14.60
CA ARG A 225 -18.85 -12.87 14.60
C ARG A 225 -19.27 -11.51 14.05
N THR A 226 -20.02 -11.52 12.96
CA THR A 226 -20.59 -10.32 12.35
C THR A 226 -21.56 -9.59 13.29
N LEU A 227 -22.43 -10.32 13.99
CA LEU A 227 -23.40 -9.72 14.91
C LEU A 227 -22.75 -9.12 16.16
N VAL A 228 -21.61 -9.66 16.61
CA VAL A 228 -20.87 -9.14 17.78
C VAL A 228 -19.80 -8.11 17.41
N GLY A 229 -19.77 -7.63 16.16
CA GLY A 229 -18.85 -6.57 15.73
C GLY A 229 -17.39 -7.00 15.66
N GLN A 230 -17.09 -8.30 15.56
CA GLN A 230 -15.72 -8.75 15.36
C GLN A 230 -15.22 -8.48 13.92
N PRO A 231 -13.90 -8.28 13.73
CA PRO A 231 -13.29 -8.15 12.42
C PRO A 231 -13.70 -9.31 11.51
N ARG A 232 -14.10 -8.99 10.28
CA ARG A 232 -14.58 -9.98 9.31
C ARG A 232 -13.42 -10.64 8.58
N GLN A 233 -13.62 -11.90 8.19
CA GLN A 233 -12.66 -12.70 7.43
C GLN A 233 -12.37 -12.10 6.06
N GLU A 234 -11.08 -12.01 5.72
CA GLU A 234 -10.60 -11.60 4.41
C GLU A 234 -10.64 -12.79 3.44
N ARG A 235 -11.03 -12.54 2.19
CA ARG A 235 -11.18 -13.57 1.16
C ARG A 235 -10.50 -13.12 -0.12
N HIS A 236 -9.44 -13.82 -0.48
CA HIS A 236 -8.66 -13.55 -1.68
C HIS A 236 -8.80 -14.70 -2.66
N LEU A 237 -9.10 -14.38 -3.91
CA LEU A 237 -9.10 -15.32 -5.03
C LEU A 237 -7.90 -15.00 -5.92
N LEU A 238 -6.95 -15.93 -6.05
CA LEU A 238 -5.88 -15.83 -7.02
C LEU A 238 -6.25 -16.64 -8.27
N VAL A 239 -6.54 -15.95 -9.36
CA VAL A 239 -6.85 -16.57 -10.65
C VAL A 239 -5.60 -16.65 -11.50
N ILE A 240 -5.31 -17.82 -12.07
CA ILE A 240 -4.14 -18.07 -12.91
C ILE A 240 -4.61 -18.69 -14.22
N SER A 241 -4.42 -17.98 -15.34
CA SER A 241 -4.82 -18.45 -16.67
C SER A 241 -3.99 -17.79 -17.77
N ASP A 242 -3.52 -18.58 -18.73
CA ASP A 242 -2.74 -18.11 -19.89
C ASP A 242 -3.61 -17.90 -21.15
N GLU A 243 -4.89 -18.24 -21.09
CA GLU A 243 -5.84 -18.05 -22.18
C GLU A 243 -6.79 -16.88 -21.89
N LEU A 244 -7.00 -16.03 -22.89
CA LEU A 244 -7.84 -14.85 -22.76
C LEU A 244 -9.25 -15.12 -23.29
N GLY A 245 -10.24 -15.01 -22.42
CA GLY A 245 -11.65 -14.96 -22.81
C GLY A 245 -12.12 -13.57 -23.27
N ASP A 246 -13.40 -13.47 -23.58
CA ASP A 246 -14.09 -12.19 -23.78
C ASP A 246 -14.61 -11.62 -22.44
N THR A 247 -15.45 -10.59 -22.50
CA THR A 247 -16.01 -9.93 -21.30
C THR A 247 -17.49 -10.23 -21.06
N SER A 248 -18.07 -11.17 -21.80
CA SER A 248 -19.52 -11.45 -21.81
C SER A 248 -20.07 -11.89 -20.44
N GLY A 249 -19.27 -12.58 -19.62
CA GLY A 249 -19.59 -13.00 -18.26
C GLY A 249 -19.00 -12.12 -17.16
N LEU A 250 -18.13 -11.16 -17.48
CA LEU A 250 -17.34 -10.40 -16.51
C LEU A 250 -18.20 -9.65 -15.47
N ASP A 251 -19.30 -9.03 -15.90
CA ASP A 251 -20.18 -8.28 -15.01
C ASP A 251 -20.85 -9.18 -13.97
N ALA A 252 -21.28 -10.38 -14.38
CA ALA A 252 -21.88 -11.35 -13.48
C ALA A 252 -20.87 -11.84 -12.44
N ILE A 253 -19.65 -12.15 -12.90
CA ILE A 253 -18.53 -12.59 -12.05
C ILE A 253 -18.18 -11.51 -11.02
N VAL A 254 -17.94 -10.27 -11.47
CA VAL A 254 -17.59 -9.15 -10.57
C VAL A 254 -18.71 -8.88 -9.57
N THR A 255 -19.96 -8.92 -10.01
CA THR A 255 -21.12 -8.72 -9.13
C THR A 255 -21.16 -9.80 -8.04
N GLN A 256 -20.94 -11.06 -8.43
CA GLN A 256 -20.89 -12.16 -7.49
C GLN A 256 -19.73 -12.04 -6.50
N LEU A 257 -18.51 -11.80 -6.98
CA LEU A 257 -17.33 -11.67 -6.11
C LEU A 257 -17.47 -10.50 -5.14
N ARG A 258 -18.02 -9.36 -5.58
CA ARG A 258 -18.32 -8.22 -4.69
C ARG A 258 -19.38 -8.57 -3.65
N ARG A 259 -20.44 -9.28 -4.04
CA ARG A 259 -21.47 -9.78 -3.10
C ARG A 259 -20.86 -10.71 -2.06
N ASP A 260 -19.99 -11.61 -2.50
CA ASP A 260 -19.34 -12.63 -1.68
C ASP A 260 -18.11 -12.06 -0.92
N ARG A 261 -17.79 -10.77 -1.16
CA ARG A 261 -16.67 -9.99 -0.62
C ARG A 261 -15.31 -10.64 -0.85
N VAL A 262 -15.08 -11.04 -2.10
CA VAL A 262 -13.86 -11.66 -2.55
C VAL A 262 -13.07 -10.66 -3.38
N THR A 263 -11.84 -10.39 -2.97
CA THR A 263 -10.86 -9.63 -3.75
C THR A 263 -10.19 -10.60 -4.72
N ALA A 264 -10.32 -10.38 -6.04
CA ALA A 264 -9.69 -11.24 -7.03
C ALA A 264 -8.39 -10.62 -7.54
N HIS A 265 -7.29 -11.33 -7.35
CA HIS A 265 -6.02 -11.03 -7.98
C HIS A 265 -5.83 -11.97 -9.18
N VAL A 266 -5.23 -11.49 -10.26
CA VAL A 266 -5.20 -12.23 -11.54
C VAL A 266 -3.80 -12.26 -12.10
N VAL A 267 -3.29 -13.48 -12.35
CA VAL A 267 -2.08 -13.76 -13.13
C VAL A 267 -2.56 -14.19 -14.51
N GLY A 268 -2.39 -13.35 -15.52
CA GLY A 268 -2.87 -13.70 -16.84
C GLY A 268 -2.44 -12.79 -17.97
N VAL A 269 -3.05 -12.98 -19.13
CA VAL A 269 -2.69 -12.26 -20.36
C VAL A 269 -3.09 -10.77 -20.30
N PRO A 270 -2.17 -9.83 -20.60
CA PRO A 270 -2.43 -8.40 -20.59
C PRO A 270 -3.23 -7.98 -21.83
N GLY A 271 -3.87 -6.81 -21.77
CA GLY A 271 -4.52 -6.23 -22.94
C GLY A 271 -5.40 -5.04 -22.60
N ALA A 272 -5.54 -4.12 -23.54
CA ALA A 272 -6.44 -2.98 -23.38
C ALA A 272 -7.88 -3.48 -23.16
N ASN A 273 -8.39 -3.30 -21.94
CA ASN A 273 -9.68 -3.84 -21.49
C ASN A 273 -9.78 -5.38 -21.50
N SER A 274 -8.66 -6.09 -21.29
CA SER A 274 -8.70 -7.54 -21.12
C SER A 274 -9.55 -7.91 -19.90
N ALA A 275 -10.27 -9.03 -20.00
CA ALA A 275 -11.10 -9.50 -18.91
C ALA A 275 -10.29 -9.74 -17.62
N HIS A 276 -9.04 -10.19 -17.74
CA HIS A 276 -8.12 -10.43 -16.63
C HIS A 276 -7.81 -9.14 -15.86
N GLU A 277 -7.37 -8.09 -16.55
CA GLU A 277 -7.05 -6.82 -15.90
C GLU A 277 -8.31 -6.15 -15.33
N LEU A 278 -9.45 -6.26 -16.02
CA LEU A 278 -10.70 -5.68 -15.55
C LEU A 278 -11.25 -6.43 -14.33
N LEU A 279 -11.12 -7.76 -14.27
CA LEU A 279 -11.55 -8.54 -13.11
C LEU A 279 -10.78 -8.14 -11.85
N ALA A 280 -9.44 -8.05 -11.94
CA ALA A 280 -8.60 -7.61 -10.84
C ALA A 280 -8.97 -6.19 -10.39
N ARG A 281 -8.92 -5.22 -11.31
CA ARG A 281 -9.22 -3.81 -11.00
C ARG A 281 -10.61 -3.61 -10.43
N ARG A 282 -11.64 -4.28 -10.97
CA ARG A 282 -13.03 -4.09 -10.52
C ARG A 282 -13.34 -4.78 -9.20
N THR A 283 -12.55 -5.76 -8.77
CA THR A 283 -12.70 -6.39 -7.45
C THR A 283 -11.73 -5.82 -6.41
N GLY A 284 -10.85 -4.88 -6.80
CA GLY A 284 -9.88 -4.25 -5.92
C GLY A 284 -8.58 -5.04 -5.75
N GLY A 285 -8.36 -6.09 -6.55
CA GLY A 285 -7.14 -6.88 -6.53
C GLY A 285 -6.10 -6.45 -7.56
N THR A 286 -4.99 -7.18 -7.58
CA THR A 286 -3.81 -6.89 -8.40
C THR A 286 -3.79 -7.74 -9.66
N PHE A 287 -3.31 -7.17 -10.76
CA PHE A 287 -3.06 -7.89 -12.01
C PHE A 287 -1.57 -8.09 -12.23
N TRP A 288 -1.18 -9.29 -12.66
CA TRP A 288 0.17 -9.61 -13.10
C TRP A 288 0.17 -10.24 -14.48
N ASP A 289 1.10 -9.77 -15.32
CA ASP A 289 1.26 -10.22 -16.71
C ASP A 289 2.00 -11.56 -16.76
N ILE A 290 1.27 -12.63 -17.08
CA ILE A 290 1.83 -13.99 -17.23
C ILE A 290 2.75 -14.11 -18.45
N THR A 291 2.60 -13.26 -19.46
CA THR A 291 3.37 -13.35 -20.72
C THR A 291 4.82 -12.88 -20.59
N GLN A 292 5.15 -12.22 -19.47
CA GLN A 292 6.54 -11.89 -19.11
C GLN A 292 7.32 -13.13 -18.63
N ALA A 293 6.62 -14.16 -18.17
CA ALA A 293 7.20 -15.40 -17.67
C ALA A 293 7.41 -16.41 -18.80
N ARG A 294 8.46 -16.22 -19.59
CA ARG A 294 8.74 -17.01 -20.81
C ARG A 294 9.47 -18.33 -20.56
N ASP A 295 9.94 -18.54 -19.34
CA ASP A 295 10.67 -19.73 -18.91
C ASP A 295 10.36 -20.03 -17.44
N PRO A 296 10.65 -21.26 -16.95
CA PRO A 296 10.37 -21.64 -15.57
C PRO A 296 11.03 -20.73 -14.51
N GLN A 297 12.15 -20.07 -14.83
CA GLN A 297 12.86 -19.21 -13.88
C GLN A 297 12.17 -17.85 -13.73
N THR A 298 11.79 -17.23 -14.85
CA THR A 298 11.01 -15.97 -14.87
C THR A 298 9.59 -16.18 -14.33
N PHE A 299 9.00 -17.36 -14.58
CA PHE A 299 7.73 -17.76 -13.98
C PHE A 299 7.84 -17.93 -12.47
N ARG A 300 8.92 -18.55 -11.99
CA ARG A 300 9.19 -18.65 -10.56
C ARG A 300 9.37 -17.27 -9.91
N GLN A 301 10.10 -16.35 -10.53
CA GLN A 301 10.27 -14.98 -10.02
C GLN A 301 8.95 -14.21 -9.94
N LEU A 302 8.07 -14.40 -10.93
CA LEU A 302 6.73 -13.83 -10.93
C LEU A 302 5.91 -14.37 -9.74
N PHE A 303 5.93 -15.69 -9.54
CA PHE A 303 5.23 -16.33 -8.42
C PHE A 303 5.84 -16.00 -7.05
N ASP A 304 7.16 -15.86 -6.94
CA ASP A 304 7.82 -15.38 -5.73
C ASP A 304 7.34 -13.96 -5.39
N THR A 305 7.17 -13.10 -6.41
CA THR A 305 6.66 -11.73 -6.24
C THR A 305 5.20 -11.73 -5.79
N ILE A 306 4.36 -12.60 -6.38
CA ILE A 306 2.95 -12.75 -6.00
C ILE A 306 2.83 -13.31 -4.59
N ALA A 307 3.59 -14.37 -4.29
CA ALA A 307 3.59 -15.01 -2.98
C ALA A 307 4.06 -14.04 -1.91
N LEU A 308 5.12 -13.26 -2.19
CA LEU A 308 5.60 -12.22 -1.28
C LEU A 308 4.61 -11.07 -1.15
N SER A 309 3.96 -10.63 -2.22
CA SER A 309 2.95 -9.56 -2.18
C SER A 309 1.71 -9.98 -1.40
N LEU A 310 1.11 -11.12 -1.75
CA LEU A 310 -0.09 -11.63 -1.13
C LEU A 310 0.19 -12.11 0.30
N ALA A 311 1.34 -12.75 0.55
CA ALA A 311 1.69 -13.13 1.90
C ALA A 311 2.10 -11.93 2.74
N ARG A 312 2.63 -10.83 2.19
CA ARG A 312 2.80 -9.57 2.93
C ARG A 312 1.46 -8.89 3.20
N GLU A 313 0.54 -8.89 2.24
CA GLU A 313 -0.82 -8.37 2.41
C GLU A 313 -1.52 -9.13 3.54
N VAL A 314 -1.51 -10.47 3.47
CA VAL A 314 -2.11 -11.37 4.46
C VAL A 314 -1.31 -11.39 5.79
N ALA A 315 0.02 -11.27 5.76
CA ALA A 315 0.85 -11.20 6.97
C ALA A 315 0.73 -9.85 7.68
N ARG A 316 0.56 -8.75 6.95
CA ARG A 316 0.17 -7.44 7.51
C ARG A 316 -1.16 -7.57 8.24
N THR A 317 -2.09 -8.35 7.70
CA THR A 317 -3.37 -8.67 8.34
C THR A 317 -3.22 -9.64 9.53
N LEU A 318 -2.14 -10.42 9.68
CA LEU A 318 -2.16 -11.59 10.59
C LEU A 318 -0.96 -11.81 11.55
N THR A 319 0.22 -11.20 11.38
CA THR A 319 1.45 -11.76 11.99
C THR A 319 1.91 -11.23 13.34
N SER A 320 1.46 -10.10 13.87
CA SER A 320 1.96 -9.68 15.21
C SER A 320 1.11 -10.21 16.38
N GLY A 321 0.15 -11.10 16.08
CA GLY A 321 -0.99 -11.29 16.96
C GLY A 321 -1.82 -10.02 17.08
N ALA A 322 -1.54 -9.02 16.22
CA ALA A 322 -2.23 -7.75 16.13
C ALA A 322 -2.02 -7.04 14.74
N VAL A 323 -2.96 -6.22 14.27
CA VAL A 323 -3.09 -5.66 12.89
C VAL A 323 -3.15 -4.14 12.96
N SER A 324 -2.40 -3.43 12.10
CA SER A 324 -2.63 -1.99 11.89
C SER A 324 -3.93 -1.80 11.12
N ALA A 325 -4.81 -0.89 11.54
CA ALA A 325 -6.09 -0.68 10.85
C ALA A 325 -5.93 -0.04 9.44
N GLY A 326 -4.77 0.53 9.13
CA GLY A 326 -4.43 1.10 7.82
C GLY A 326 -3.33 2.17 7.88
N SER A 327 -2.96 2.67 6.71
CA SER A 327 -2.08 3.82 6.47
C SER A 327 -2.64 4.64 5.31
N ASP A 328 -3.69 5.42 5.55
CA ASP A 328 -4.48 6.16 4.55
C ASP A 328 -3.78 7.46 4.13
N MET A 329 -2.62 7.32 3.48
CA MET A 329 -1.80 8.42 3.00
C MET A 329 -2.51 9.22 1.90
N GLY A 330 -3.27 8.58 1.02
CA GLY A 330 -4.05 9.25 -0.02
C GLY A 330 -5.05 10.24 0.58
N GLN A 331 -5.82 9.81 1.58
CA GLN A 331 -6.73 10.66 2.34
C GLN A 331 -6.00 11.81 3.04
N ALA A 332 -4.84 11.54 3.65
CA ALA A 332 -4.03 12.58 4.27
C ALA A 332 -3.60 13.66 3.25
N LEU A 333 -3.16 13.24 2.07
CA LEU A 333 -2.77 14.15 1.00
C LEU A 333 -3.96 14.96 0.45
N GLN A 334 -5.17 14.39 0.42
CA GLN A 334 -6.39 15.12 0.09
C GLN A 334 -6.70 16.20 1.14
N MET A 335 -6.68 15.86 2.43
CA MET A 335 -6.90 16.82 3.53
C MET A 335 -5.84 17.92 3.55
N LEU A 336 -4.60 17.58 3.21
CA LEU A 336 -3.53 18.55 3.04
C LEU A 336 -3.83 19.50 1.87
N ALA A 337 -4.27 18.97 0.73
CA ALA A 337 -4.55 19.75 -0.46
C ALA A 337 -5.60 20.85 -0.21
N GLU A 338 -6.63 20.58 0.61
CA GLU A 338 -7.64 21.57 1.02
C GLU A 338 -7.05 22.77 1.77
N GLN A 339 -5.92 22.59 2.46
CA GLN A 339 -5.26 23.64 3.22
C GLN A 339 -4.29 24.48 2.38
N LEU A 340 -4.07 24.09 1.13
CA LEU A 340 -3.18 24.75 0.18
C LEU A 340 -3.96 25.58 -0.86
N ASP A 341 -5.28 25.66 -0.73
CA ASP A 341 -6.11 26.61 -1.46
C ASP A 341 -5.89 28.05 -0.99
N ILE A 342 -6.27 28.99 -1.84
CA ILE A 342 -6.26 30.43 -1.56
C ILE A 342 -7.72 30.90 -1.59
N PRO A 343 -8.37 31.16 -0.45
CA PRO A 343 -8.02 30.81 0.95
C PRO A 343 -8.11 29.29 1.23
N PRO A 344 -7.60 28.75 2.36
CA PRO A 344 -7.17 29.43 3.60
C PRO A 344 -5.74 29.96 3.61
N MET A 345 -4.88 29.54 2.68
CA MET A 345 -3.50 30.03 2.61
C MET A 345 -3.44 31.39 1.93
N HIS A 346 -2.63 32.31 2.46
CA HIS A 346 -2.56 33.67 1.96
C HIS A 346 -1.85 33.76 0.59
N GLU A 347 -2.31 34.63 -0.31
CA GLU A 347 -1.70 34.83 -1.65
C GLU A 347 -0.20 35.17 -1.60
N ARG A 348 0.20 35.93 -0.57
CA ARG A 348 1.59 36.37 -0.35
C ARG A 348 2.40 35.42 0.52
N ALA A 349 1.91 34.22 0.83
CA ALA A 349 2.67 33.23 1.57
C ALA A 349 3.99 32.87 0.86
N LEU A 350 4.92 32.29 1.61
CA LEU A 350 6.10 31.62 1.04
C LEU A 350 5.71 30.20 0.62
N PRO A 351 6.45 29.56 -0.32
CA PRO A 351 6.23 28.17 -0.66
C PRO A 351 6.20 27.29 0.60
N PRO A 352 5.15 26.49 0.83
CA PRO A 352 5.05 25.67 2.04
C PRO A 352 6.09 24.55 2.00
N VAL A 353 6.55 24.14 3.18
CA VAL A 353 7.42 22.97 3.37
C VAL A 353 6.57 21.83 3.90
N LEU A 354 6.48 20.75 3.13
CA LEU A 354 5.70 19.56 3.42
C LEU A 354 6.67 18.42 3.71
N VAL A 355 6.59 17.84 4.91
CA VAL A 355 7.51 16.78 5.35
C VAL A 355 6.70 15.53 5.69
N LEU A 356 6.80 14.52 4.83
CA LEU A 356 6.19 13.21 5.03
C LEU A 356 7.14 12.31 5.83
N VAL A 357 6.67 11.73 6.93
CA VAL A 357 7.42 10.78 7.74
C VAL A 357 6.61 9.49 7.80
N SER A 358 7.09 8.42 7.16
CA SER A 358 6.36 7.16 7.00
C SER A 358 7.31 6.00 6.68
N ASP A 359 6.87 4.78 6.93
CA ASP A 359 7.50 3.58 6.36
C ASP A 359 7.09 3.33 4.90
N GLY A 360 6.29 4.19 4.28
CA GLY A 360 6.04 4.21 2.84
C GLY A 360 4.98 3.22 2.36
N HIS A 361 4.21 2.57 3.23
CA HIS A 361 3.26 1.52 2.84
C HIS A 361 1.78 1.89 3.03
N PRO A 362 1.23 2.75 2.16
CA PRO A 362 -0.16 3.15 2.25
C PRO A 362 -1.13 2.02 1.89
N THR A 363 -2.32 2.08 2.48
CA THR A 363 -3.41 1.11 2.28
C THR A 363 -4.53 1.63 1.38
N ASP A 364 -4.47 2.91 1.01
CA ASP A 364 -5.43 3.57 0.14
C ASP A 364 -4.78 4.06 -1.17
N ASP A 365 -5.59 4.66 -2.06
CA ASP A 365 -5.10 5.17 -3.34
C ASP A 365 -4.38 6.52 -3.17
N VAL A 366 -3.06 6.43 -3.02
CA VAL A 366 -2.17 7.59 -2.91
C VAL A 366 -2.23 8.50 -4.14
N GLN A 367 -2.46 7.96 -5.35
CA GLN A 367 -2.42 8.76 -6.56
C GLN A 367 -3.54 9.81 -6.54
N VAL A 368 -4.71 9.47 -6.01
CA VAL A 368 -5.82 10.42 -5.84
C VAL A 368 -5.39 11.61 -4.95
N GLY A 369 -4.67 11.35 -3.87
CA GLY A 369 -4.14 12.39 -2.99
C GLY A 369 -3.03 13.25 -3.61
N LEU A 370 -2.11 12.62 -4.35
CA LEU A 370 -1.06 13.33 -5.09
C LEU A 370 -1.65 14.22 -6.18
N ASP A 371 -2.65 13.74 -6.92
CA ASP A 371 -3.34 14.53 -7.94
C ASP A 371 -4.06 15.71 -7.32
N ALA A 372 -4.73 15.50 -6.19
CA ALA A 372 -5.36 16.58 -5.43
C ALA A 372 -4.33 17.65 -5.04
N LEU A 373 -3.17 17.25 -4.50
CA LEU A 373 -2.09 18.16 -4.13
C LEU A 373 -1.59 18.98 -5.34
N MET A 374 -1.35 18.32 -6.47
CA MET A 374 -0.79 18.95 -7.67
C MET A 374 -1.76 19.86 -8.41
N GLN A 375 -3.06 19.73 -8.17
CA GLN A 375 -4.06 20.67 -8.67
C GLN A 375 -4.00 22.04 -7.98
N ARG A 376 -3.38 22.14 -6.79
CA ARG A 376 -3.36 23.41 -6.02
C ARG A 376 -2.12 24.25 -6.37
N PRO A 377 -2.25 25.60 -6.47
CA PRO A 377 -1.12 26.48 -6.75
C PRO A 377 0.01 26.35 -5.73
N TRP A 378 -0.33 26.28 -4.43
CA TRP A 378 0.68 26.08 -3.38
C TRP A 378 1.21 24.65 -3.33
N GLY A 379 0.40 23.65 -3.66
CA GLY A 379 0.86 22.26 -3.78
C GLY A 379 1.95 22.08 -4.83
N ARG A 380 1.81 22.71 -6.01
CA ARG A 380 2.85 22.71 -7.06
C ARG A 380 4.14 23.42 -6.65
N LYS A 381 4.03 24.49 -5.86
CA LYS A 381 5.18 25.29 -5.40
C LYS A 381 5.86 24.72 -4.15
N ALA A 382 5.18 23.81 -3.44
CA ALA A 382 5.63 23.28 -2.18
C ALA A 382 7.00 22.61 -2.28
N VAL A 383 7.83 22.83 -1.26
CA VAL A 383 9.01 22.00 -1.00
C VAL A 383 8.51 20.72 -0.35
N ARG A 384 8.69 19.58 -1.00
CA ARG A 384 8.21 18.27 -0.53
C ARG A 384 9.40 17.38 -0.21
N LEU A 385 9.45 16.88 1.02
CA LEU A 385 10.50 16.00 1.52
C LEU A 385 9.87 14.79 2.19
N ALA A 386 10.52 13.63 2.07
CA ALA A 386 10.10 12.42 2.75
C ALA A 386 11.23 11.85 3.61
N ILE A 387 10.90 11.39 4.81
CA ILE A 387 11.76 10.61 5.69
C ILE A 387 11.18 9.19 5.74
N ALA A 388 11.92 8.23 5.18
CA ALA A 388 11.59 6.81 5.17
C ALA A 388 12.03 6.17 6.49
N ILE A 389 11.11 5.61 7.26
CA ILE A 389 11.41 4.97 8.55
C ILE A 389 11.54 3.45 8.38
N GLY A 390 12.72 2.90 8.64
CA GLY A 390 13.00 1.46 8.56
C GLY A 390 13.54 1.01 7.20
N LYS A 391 14.18 -0.17 7.19
CA LYS A 391 14.85 -0.73 6.00
C LYS A 391 13.90 -1.20 4.92
N ASP A 392 12.71 -1.63 5.33
CA ASP A 392 11.66 -2.15 4.47
C ASP A 392 10.83 -1.04 3.82
N ALA A 393 11.11 0.23 4.11
CA ALA A 393 10.30 1.33 3.63
C ALA A 393 10.24 1.42 2.09
N ASP A 394 9.03 1.57 1.54
CA ASP A 394 8.82 1.72 0.09
C ASP A 394 9.25 3.11 -0.37
N SER A 395 10.39 3.17 -1.06
CA SER A 395 10.94 4.43 -1.55
C SER A 395 10.18 4.97 -2.78
N GLY A 396 9.49 4.13 -3.56
CA GLY A 396 8.84 4.56 -4.79
C GLY A 396 7.67 5.50 -4.53
N ILE A 397 6.88 5.23 -3.49
CA ILE A 397 5.76 6.10 -3.08
C ILE A 397 6.27 7.42 -2.51
N LEU A 398 7.32 7.37 -1.69
CA LEU A 398 7.93 8.56 -1.09
C LEU A 398 8.61 9.44 -2.16
N GLU A 399 9.25 8.85 -3.17
CA GLU A 399 9.81 9.56 -4.33
C GLU A 399 8.72 10.27 -5.14
N ARG A 400 7.58 9.61 -5.36
CA ARG A 400 6.40 10.23 -6.02
C ARG A 400 5.86 11.43 -5.23
N PHE A 401 5.85 11.37 -3.90
CA PHE A 401 5.47 12.51 -3.07
C PHE A 401 6.44 13.70 -3.22
N ILE A 402 7.76 13.45 -3.16
CA ILE A 402 8.80 14.48 -3.33
C ILE A 402 8.69 15.16 -4.70
N ALA A 403 8.44 14.38 -5.76
CA ALA A 403 8.27 14.82 -7.14
C ALA A 403 9.35 15.80 -7.63
N THR A 404 10.59 15.61 -7.14
CA THR A 404 11.78 16.36 -7.54
C THR A 404 12.90 15.34 -7.77
N PRO A 405 13.28 15.04 -9.03
CA PRO A 405 14.18 13.92 -9.34
C PRO A 405 15.56 13.98 -8.67
N SER A 406 16.03 15.17 -8.30
CA SER A 406 17.33 15.38 -7.63
C SER A 406 17.28 15.18 -6.11
N ILE A 407 16.11 14.92 -5.52
CA ILE A 407 15.93 14.73 -4.08
C ILE A 407 15.40 13.32 -3.83
N GLN A 408 16.13 12.55 -3.03
CA GLN A 408 15.71 11.20 -2.62
C GLN A 408 15.09 11.24 -1.21
N PRO A 409 14.24 10.25 -0.86
CA PRO A 409 13.78 10.08 0.52
C PRO A 409 14.95 9.90 1.49
N LEU A 410 14.91 10.61 2.61
CA LEU A 410 15.89 10.51 3.69
C LEU A 410 15.64 9.21 4.47
N ARG A 411 16.56 8.26 4.42
CA ARG A 411 16.37 6.94 5.06
C ARG A 411 16.84 6.95 6.51
N ALA A 412 15.92 6.74 7.44
CA ALA A 412 16.21 6.59 8.86
C ALA A 412 15.98 5.13 9.31
N ASN A 413 17.07 4.41 9.52
CA ASN A 413 17.04 3.01 10.00
C ASN A 413 17.30 2.87 11.51
N ASN A 414 17.43 4.01 12.22
CA ASN A 414 17.61 4.09 13.66
C ASN A 414 17.22 5.49 14.18
N PRO A 415 17.02 5.65 15.50
CA PRO A 415 16.68 6.93 16.13
C PRO A 415 17.66 8.06 15.83
N GLU A 416 18.96 7.77 15.79
CA GLU A 416 20.01 8.77 15.57
C GLU A 416 19.94 9.37 14.16
N ALA A 417 19.75 8.55 13.13
CA ALA A 417 19.57 8.99 11.76
C ALA A 417 18.29 9.82 11.62
N LEU A 418 17.17 9.36 12.21
CA LEU A 418 15.92 10.11 12.23
C LEU A 418 16.11 11.51 12.80
N LEU A 419 16.79 11.62 13.94
CA LEU A 419 17.11 12.88 14.59
C LEU A 419 17.95 13.79 13.69
N GLN A 420 18.97 13.26 13.02
CA GLN A 420 19.82 14.03 12.12
C GLN A 420 19.03 14.60 10.93
N HIS A 421 18.21 13.78 10.29
CA HIS A 421 17.36 14.21 9.17
C HIS A 421 16.34 15.27 9.60
N LEU A 422 15.67 15.08 10.74
CA LEU A 422 14.72 16.05 11.28
C LEU A 422 15.38 17.39 11.61
N ARG A 423 16.60 17.37 12.17
CA ARG A 423 17.39 18.59 12.39
C ARG A 423 17.76 19.28 11.09
N TRP A 424 18.17 18.53 10.07
CA TRP A 424 18.51 19.09 8.76
C TRP A 424 17.28 19.74 8.09
N VAL A 425 16.14 19.05 8.05
CA VAL A 425 14.86 19.59 7.55
C VAL A 425 14.45 20.84 8.32
N SER A 426 14.56 20.81 9.64
CA SER A 426 14.16 21.90 10.54
C SER A 426 15.08 23.11 10.50
N THR A 427 16.23 23.04 9.81
CA THR A 427 17.20 24.14 9.75
C THR A 427 17.52 24.56 8.33
N ALA A 428 18.16 23.69 7.56
CA ALA A 428 18.71 24.00 6.26
C ALA A 428 17.59 24.28 5.24
N VAL A 429 16.55 23.44 5.24
CA VAL A 429 15.39 23.57 4.35
C VAL A 429 14.56 24.81 4.70
N LEU A 430 14.30 25.04 5.99
CA LEU A 430 13.55 26.22 6.42
C LEU A 430 14.28 27.53 6.11
N ARG A 431 15.60 27.58 6.24
CA ARG A 431 16.39 28.75 5.80
C ARG A 431 16.29 28.98 4.30
N ALA A 432 16.36 27.91 3.50
CA ALA A 432 16.21 28.01 2.05
C ALA A 432 14.81 28.50 1.64
N ALA A 433 13.75 27.91 2.21
CA ALA A 433 12.36 28.26 1.90
C ALA A 433 11.95 29.66 2.36
N SER A 434 12.64 30.20 3.37
CA SER A 434 12.39 31.54 3.91
C SER A 434 13.33 32.62 3.37
N ALA A 435 14.27 32.26 2.48
CA ALA A 435 15.20 33.22 1.88
C ALA A 435 14.48 34.20 0.92
N PRO A 436 14.93 35.46 0.81
CA PRO A 436 14.41 36.39 -0.18
C PRO A 436 14.63 35.86 -1.61
N ALA A 437 13.62 35.95 -2.48
CA ALA A 437 13.74 35.53 -3.86
C ALA A 437 14.74 36.43 -4.62
N THR A 438 15.93 35.93 -4.91
CA THR A 438 16.88 36.56 -5.84
C THR A 438 16.85 35.83 -7.17
N GLN A 439 15.92 36.20 -8.07
CA GLN A 439 16.03 36.19 -9.55
C GLN A 439 14.65 36.40 -10.23
N PRO A 440 14.59 36.96 -11.46
CA PRO A 440 13.33 37.14 -12.20
C PRO A 440 12.76 35.80 -12.67
N LEU A 441 11.43 35.66 -12.65
CA LEU A 441 10.69 34.51 -13.16
C LEU A 441 10.90 34.35 -14.68
N GLY A 442 11.59 33.28 -15.08
CA GLY A 442 11.44 32.68 -16.41
C GLY A 442 10.35 31.60 -16.33
N GLU A 443 9.42 31.62 -17.28
CA GLU A 443 8.40 30.59 -17.45
C GLU A 443 9.07 29.23 -17.81
N ASP A 444 8.46 28.12 -17.38
CA ASP A 444 8.89 26.71 -17.54
C ASP A 444 9.91 26.09 -16.54
N THR A 445 9.55 26.03 -15.25
CA THR A 445 9.99 24.93 -14.38
C THR A 445 8.84 24.46 -13.48
N LEU A 446 8.45 23.19 -13.61
CA LEU A 446 7.39 22.52 -12.81
C LEU A 446 7.85 22.15 -11.38
N THR A 447 8.96 22.69 -10.91
CA THR A 447 9.62 22.31 -9.65
C THR A 447 9.82 23.54 -8.76
N SER A 448 9.70 23.37 -7.44
CA SER A 448 9.87 24.43 -6.45
C SER A 448 11.17 25.25 -6.71
N ASN A 449 11.05 26.57 -6.88
CA ASN A 449 12.17 27.49 -7.13
C ASN A 449 13.08 27.70 -5.89
N VAL A 450 12.98 26.84 -4.88
CA VAL A 450 13.75 26.92 -3.64
C VAL A 450 14.98 26.01 -3.74
N PRO A 451 16.22 26.54 -3.75
CA PRO A 451 17.42 25.71 -3.77
C PRO A 451 17.57 24.95 -2.45
N ILE A 452 17.32 23.65 -2.46
CA ILE A 452 17.47 22.79 -1.28
C ILE A 452 18.94 22.38 -1.16
N PRO A 453 19.60 22.61 0.00
CA PRO A 453 20.97 22.15 0.22
C PRO A 453 21.04 20.62 0.20
N SER A 454 22.23 20.04 0.06
CA SER A 454 22.40 18.60 0.28
C SER A 454 22.40 18.28 1.77
N ASP A 455 21.82 17.15 2.16
CA ASP A 455 21.98 16.62 3.51
C ASP A 455 23.39 15.98 3.62
N THR A 456 24.29 16.60 4.38
CA THR A 456 25.66 16.10 4.61
C THR A 456 25.76 15.15 5.80
N SER A 457 24.64 14.80 6.45
CA SER A 457 24.62 13.86 7.58
C SER A 457 24.87 12.40 7.18
N THR A 458 24.90 12.09 5.88
CA THR A 458 25.18 10.73 5.37
C THR A 458 26.67 10.39 5.46
N GLY A 459 27.08 9.88 6.62
CA GLY A 459 28.40 9.32 6.86
C GLY A 459 28.34 8.10 7.75
N THR A 460 27.43 7.14 7.49
CA THR A 460 27.44 5.72 7.92
C THR A 460 26.05 5.13 7.67
N GLY A 461 25.85 4.40 6.57
CA GLY A 461 24.51 3.92 6.23
C GLY A 461 24.48 2.80 5.20
N VAL A 462 25.43 1.87 5.29
CA VAL A 462 25.29 0.53 4.67
C VAL A 462 25.69 -0.48 5.73
N GLY A 463 24.72 -1.06 6.43
CA GLY A 463 24.87 -2.30 7.20
C GLY A 463 25.74 -2.25 8.46
N GLY A 464 25.67 -1.16 9.24
CA GLY A 464 26.39 -1.04 10.51
C GLY A 464 25.64 -1.67 11.71
N PRO A 465 26.33 -2.01 12.81
CA PRO A 465 25.74 -2.62 14.02
C PRO A 465 24.74 -1.72 14.79
N GLY A 466 24.43 -0.53 14.28
CA GLY A 466 23.43 0.40 14.83
C GLY A 466 22.11 0.47 14.05
N ASP A 467 21.90 -0.40 13.06
CA ASP A 467 20.63 -0.49 12.34
C ASP A 467 19.63 -1.34 13.13
N VAL A 468 18.62 -0.71 13.74
CA VAL A 468 17.67 -1.37 14.65
C VAL A 468 16.22 -1.39 14.15
N TRP A 469 15.93 -0.77 13.00
CA TRP A 469 14.60 -0.68 12.38
C TRP A 469 14.49 -1.33 11.01
#